data_AF-A0A5B7BVN1-F1
#
_entry.id   AF-A0A5B7BVN1-F1
#
_cell.length_a   1.000
_cell.length_b   1.000
_cell.length_c   1.000
_cell.angle_alpha   90.00
_cell.angle_beta   90.00
_cell.angle_gamma   90.00
#
_symmetry.space_group_name_H-M   'P 1'
#
loop_
_entity.id
_entity.type
_entity.pdbx_description
1 polymer ?
#
loop_
_entity_poly.entity_id
_entity_poly.type
_entity_poly.pdbx_seq_one_letter_code
_entity_poly.pdbx_strand_id
1 'polypeptide(L)'
;LMRDLCLRKAKEEDFLQIIHLPDDTTTSSVRRIRRCSIHLHEDYVDTSSLLWEQEECSRLRSLLFFSPQEYEKEVKIMFHNFKLLRVLDLKGFVFPAAGNYQEQ
;
A
#
# COMPACT_ATOMS: atom_id res chain seq x y z
N LEU A 1 -16.82 18.79 0.57
CA LEU A 1 -18.06 18.62 -0.22
C LEU A 1 -17.89 17.65 -1.38
N MET A 2 -17.25 18.01 -2.51
CA MET A 2 -17.10 17.08 -3.65
C MET A 2 -16.20 15.88 -3.32
N ARG A 3 -15.07 16.13 -2.64
CA ARG A 3 -14.16 15.06 -2.20
C ARG A 3 -14.89 13.97 -1.40
N ASP A 4 -15.63 14.38 -0.38
CA ASP A 4 -16.27 13.45 0.56
C ASP A 4 -17.41 12.67 -0.12
N LEU A 5 -18.10 13.28 -1.10
CA LEU A 5 -19.07 12.59 -1.96
C LEU A 5 -18.39 11.54 -2.85
N CYS A 6 -17.28 11.90 -3.51
CA CYS A 6 -16.52 10.98 -4.35
C CYS A 6 -15.95 9.80 -3.56
N LEU A 7 -15.38 10.06 -2.38
CA LEU A 7 -14.84 9.02 -1.50
C LEU A 7 -15.93 8.04 -1.07
N ARG A 8 -17.11 8.55 -0.74
CA ARG A 8 -18.26 7.71 -0.36
C ARG A 8 -18.69 6.80 -1.51
N LYS A 9 -18.83 7.35 -2.72
CA LYS A 9 -19.15 6.57 -3.93
C LYS A 9 -18.06 5.56 -4.28
N ALA A 10 -16.80 5.93 -4.12
CA ALA A 10 -15.69 5.01 -4.36
C ALA A 10 -15.70 3.82 -3.39
N LYS A 11 -16.11 4.03 -2.14
CA LYS A 11 -16.30 2.98 -1.14
C LYS A 11 -17.50 2.08 -1.45
N GLU A 12 -18.63 2.65 -1.88
CA GLU A 12 -19.82 1.88 -2.30
C GLU A 12 -19.52 0.92 -3.48
N GLU A 13 -18.62 1.33 -4.40
CA GLU A 13 -18.32 0.60 -5.64
C GLU A 13 -17.03 -0.26 -5.56
N ASP A 14 -16.43 -0.44 -4.37
CA ASP A 14 -15.11 -1.10 -4.17
C ASP A 14 -14.01 -0.54 -5.10
N PHE A 15 -14.10 0.73 -5.47
CA PHE A 15 -13.27 1.32 -6.50
C PHE A 15 -11.89 1.75 -5.98
N LEU A 16 -11.89 2.34 -4.78
CA LEU A 16 -10.70 2.83 -4.08
C LEU A 16 -10.81 2.47 -2.59
N GLN A 17 -9.77 1.83 -2.06
CA GLN A 17 -9.60 1.65 -0.62
C GLN A 17 -8.46 2.54 -0.12
N ILE A 18 -8.71 3.21 1.01
CA ILE A 18 -7.71 3.99 1.73
C ILE A 18 -7.51 3.25 3.05
N ILE A 19 -6.26 2.93 3.36
CA ILE A 19 -5.86 2.21 4.56
C ILE A 19 -4.89 3.11 5.33
N HIS A 20 -5.24 3.43 6.57
CA HIS A 20 -4.41 4.18 7.50
C HIS A 20 -3.79 3.21 8.50
N LEU A 21 -2.48 2.99 8.46
CA LEU A 21 -1.80 2.14 9.44
C LEU A 21 -1.25 2.99 10.58
N PRO A 22 -1.38 2.55 11.85
CA PRO A 22 -1.88 1.24 12.30
C PRO A 22 -3.41 1.12 12.47
N ASP A 23 -4.16 2.22 12.34
CA ASP A 23 -5.58 2.29 12.75
C ASP A 23 -6.48 1.28 12.02
N ASP A 24 -6.20 1.01 10.75
CA ASP A 24 -6.92 0.09 9.90
C ASP A 24 -6.22 -1.29 9.88
N THR A 25 -6.56 -2.14 10.85
CA THR A 25 -6.12 -3.55 10.91
C THR A 25 -6.96 -4.49 10.05
N THR A 26 -8.10 -4.01 9.55
CA THR A 26 -9.00 -4.83 8.73
C THR A 26 -8.69 -4.66 7.25
N THR A 27 -7.78 -5.50 6.75
CA THR A 27 -7.60 -5.76 5.30
C THR A 27 -8.77 -6.55 4.73
N SER A 28 -10.01 -6.17 5.08
CA SER A 28 -11.22 -6.82 4.59
C SER A 28 -11.25 -6.74 3.07
N SER A 29 -10.79 -7.83 2.46
CA SER A 29 -10.90 -8.21 1.06
C SER A 29 -10.47 -7.13 0.07
N VAL A 30 -9.14 -6.88 -0.02
CA VAL A 30 -8.52 -6.25 -1.21
C VAL A 30 -8.92 -7.00 -2.51
N ARG A 31 -9.47 -8.22 -2.40
CA ARG A 31 -9.84 -9.14 -3.49
C ARG A 31 -10.69 -8.49 -4.58
N ARG A 32 -11.53 -7.50 -4.25
CA ARG A 32 -12.38 -6.80 -5.23
C ARG A 32 -11.85 -5.44 -5.68
N ILE A 33 -10.88 -4.89 -4.97
CA ILE A 33 -10.47 -3.50 -5.11
C ILE A 33 -9.51 -3.34 -6.28
N ARG A 34 -9.72 -2.27 -7.05
CA ARG A 34 -8.90 -1.95 -8.21
C ARG A 34 -7.78 -0.95 -7.88
N ARG A 35 -7.97 -0.13 -6.83
CA ARG A 35 -7.03 0.92 -6.43
C ARG A 35 -6.91 0.96 -4.92
N CYS A 36 -5.69 1.01 -4.40
CA CYS A 36 -5.42 1.09 -2.97
C CYS A 36 -4.48 2.25 -2.68
N SER A 37 -4.71 2.95 -1.58
CA SER A 37 -3.82 3.95 -1.00
C SER A 37 -3.50 3.55 0.43
N ILE A 38 -2.22 3.41 0.75
CA ILE A 38 -1.75 3.12 2.11
C ILE A 38 -1.11 4.39 2.66
N HIS A 39 -1.52 4.79 3.85
CA HIS A 39 -0.96 5.90 4.60
C HIS A 39 -0.38 5.37 5.90
N LEU A 40 0.93 5.52 6.09
CA LEU A 40 1.58 5.20 7.35
C LEU A 40 1.47 6.39 8.30
N HIS A 41 1.17 6.10 9.56
CA HIS A 41 1.31 7.07 10.64
C HIS A 41 2.79 7.24 11.01
N GLU A 42 3.18 8.43 11.46
CA GLU A 42 4.56 8.77 11.82
C GLU A 42 5.16 7.80 12.85
N ASP A 43 4.35 7.38 13.82
CA ASP A 43 4.76 6.49 14.91
C ASP A 43 4.74 4.99 14.53
N TYR A 44 4.43 4.63 13.29
CA TYR A 44 4.33 3.23 12.88
C TYR A 44 5.71 2.65 12.56
N VAL A 45 6.20 1.78 13.45
CA VAL A 45 7.57 1.22 13.39
C VAL A 45 7.62 -0.18 12.74
N ASP A 46 6.47 -0.85 12.57
CA ASP A 46 6.42 -2.25 12.13
C ASP A 46 5.66 -2.46 10.81
N THR A 47 6.33 -2.23 9.69
CA THR A 47 5.77 -2.51 8.36
C THR A 47 5.88 -3.96 7.91
N SER A 48 6.47 -4.84 8.73
CA SER A 48 6.65 -6.28 8.44
C SER A 48 5.32 -7.00 8.22
N SER A 49 4.24 -6.42 8.74
CA SER A 49 2.90 -7.01 8.78
C SER A 49 2.01 -6.64 7.58
N LEU A 50 2.50 -5.90 6.59
CA LEU A 50 1.77 -5.67 5.32
C LEU A 50 1.84 -6.90 4.39
N LEU A 51 1.61 -8.09 4.96
CA LEU A 51 1.52 -9.35 4.25
C LEU A 51 0.15 -9.45 3.59
N TRP A 52 -0.03 -8.73 2.49
CA TRP A 52 -1.17 -9.00 1.63
C TRP A 52 -0.98 -10.38 0.98
N GLU A 53 -1.85 -11.31 1.36
CA GLU A 53 -1.83 -12.64 0.79
C GLU A 53 -2.02 -12.55 -0.73
N GLN A 54 -1.33 -13.42 -1.47
CA GLN A 54 -1.22 -13.36 -2.92
C GLN A 54 -2.58 -13.35 -3.65
N GLU A 55 -3.58 -14.02 -3.09
CA GLU A 55 -4.93 -14.07 -3.65
C GLU A 55 -5.71 -12.76 -3.46
N GLU A 56 -5.35 -11.96 -2.45
CA GLU A 56 -6.08 -10.77 -2.06
C GLU A 56 -5.85 -9.59 -2.99
N CYS A 57 -4.77 -9.56 -3.77
CA CYS A 57 -4.43 -8.38 -4.56
C CYS A 57 -4.36 -8.61 -6.08
N SER A 58 -4.88 -9.76 -6.54
CA SER A 58 -4.84 -10.15 -7.97
C SER A 58 -5.51 -9.15 -8.93
N ARG A 59 -6.46 -8.34 -8.45
CA ARG A 59 -7.21 -7.36 -9.26
C ARG A 59 -6.70 -5.91 -9.14
N LEU A 60 -5.72 -5.67 -8.29
CA LEU A 60 -5.18 -4.35 -8.01
C LEU A 60 -4.43 -3.83 -9.24
N ARG A 61 -4.77 -2.61 -9.67
CA ARG A 61 -4.12 -1.93 -10.81
C ARG A 61 -3.33 -0.70 -10.39
N SER A 62 -3.68 -0.12 -9.24
CA SER A 62 -3.00 1.06 -8.71
C SER A 62 -2.75 0.88 -7.22
N LEU A 63 -1.51 1.11 -6.80
CA LEU A 63 -1.09 1.13 -5.41
C LEU A 63 -0.35 2.43 -5.15
N LEU A 64 -0.85 3.22 -4.21
CA LEU A 64 -0.19 4.41 -3.72
C LEU A 64 0.25 4.17 -2.29
N PHE A 65 1.49 4.48 -1.99
CA PHE A 65 2.02 4.37 -0.64
C PHE A 65 2.57 5.72 -0.21
N PHE A 66 2.07 6.18 0.94
CA PHE A 66 2.45 7.45 1.54
C PHE A 66 3.08 7.18 2.90
N SER A 67 4.38 7.42 2.95
CA SER A 67 5.12 7.51 4.20
C SER A 67 5.35 8.98 4.58
N PRO A 68 5.16 9.36 5.86
CA PRO A 68 5.50 10.68 6.36
C PRO A 68 7.01 10.86 6.65
N GLN A 69 7.77 9.77 6.84
CA GLN A 69 9.22 9.83 7.07
C GLN A 69 10.00 9.04 6.03
N GLU A 70 11.27 9.38 5.83
CA GLU A 70 12.21 8.54 5.10
C GLU A 70 12.46 7.26 5.92
N TYR A 71 11.65 6.23 5.70
CA TYR A 71 11.85 4.95 6.36
C TYR A 71 13.12 4.31 5.81
N GLU A 72 14.17 4.25 6.63
CA GLU A 72 15.37 3.45 6.35
C GLU A 72 15.11 1.95 6.50
N LYS A 73 14.02 1.55 7.17
CA LYS A 73 13.66 0.15 7.36
C LYS A 73 12.99 -0.41 6.10
N GLU A 74 13.42 -1.59 5.71
CA GLU A 74 12.89 -2.34 4.57
C GLU A 74 11.41 -2.66 4.76
N VAL A 75 10.53 -1.90 4.09
CA VAL A 75 9.16 -2.33 3.88
C VAL A 75 9.20 -3.44 2.83
N LYS A 76 9.09 -4.69 3.27
CA LYS A 76 8.98 -5.83 2.35
C LYS A 76 7.57 -5.93 1.79
N ILE A 77 7.23 -5.05 0.86
CA ILE A 77 6.02 -5.20 0.07
C ILE A 77 6.26 -6.32 -0.95
N MET A 78 5.48 -7.40 -0.84
CA MET A 78 5.58 -8.55 -1.73
C MET A 78 4.92 -8.22 -3.08
N PHE A 79 5.57 -7.36 -3.88
CA PHE A 79 5.01 -6.85 -5.13
C PHE A 79 4.71 -7.95 -6.17
N HIS A 80 5.34 -9.12 -6.03
CA HIS A 80 5.09 -10.28 -6.89
C HIS A 80 3.64 -10.78 -6.83
N ASN A 81 2.86 -10.36 -5.83
CA ASN A 81 1.44 -10.69 -5.71
C ASN A 81 0.54 -9.85 -6.63
N PHE A 82 1.02 -8.71 -7.14
CA PHE A 82 0.21 -7.81 -7.96
C PHE A 82 0.36 -8.05 -9.47
N LYS A 83 -0.24 -9.12 -9.98
CA LYS A 83 -0.16 -9.49 -11.41
C LYS A 83 -0.70 -8.42 -12.38
N LEU A 84 -1.59 -7.53 -11.92
CA LEU A 84 -2.26 -6.53 -12.76
C LEU A 84 -1.87 -5.08 -12.42
N LEU A 85 -0.85 -4.88 -11.57
CA LEU A 85 -0.42 -3.54 -11.18
C LEU A 85 0.12 -2.80 -12.40
N ARG A 86 -0.36 -1.57 -12.59
CA ARG A 86 0.10 -0.67 -13.65
C ARG A 86 0.67 0.62 -13.09
N VAL A 87 0.21 1.02 -11.92
CA VAL A 87 0.62 2.26 -11.25
C VAL A 87 1.10 1.89 -9.85
N LEU A 88 2.35 2.22 -9.57
CA LEU A 88 2.97 2.13 -8.26
C LEU A 88 3.58 3.48 -7.94
N ASP A 89 3.12 4.11 -6.85
CA ASP A 89 3.72 5.34 -6.33
C ASP A 89 4.18 5.09 -4.90
N LEU A 90 5.45 5.37 -4.62
CA LEU A 90 6.13 5.09 -3.37
C LEU A 90 6.70 6.41 -2.84
N LYS A 91 5.86 7.19 -2.16
CA LYS A 91 6.24 8.46 -1.56
C LYS A 91 6.86 8.24 -0.18
N GLY A 92 8.02 8.85 0.06
CA GLY A 92 8.77 8.73 1.31
C GLY A 92 9.66 7.47 1.39
N PHE A 93 9.83 6.74 0.29
CA PHE A 93 10.79 5.64 0.22
C PHE A 93 12.17 6.11 -0.19
N VAL A 94 13.18 5.68 0.57
CA VAL A 94 14.58 5.79 0.19
C VAL A 94 15.01 4.43 -0.35
N PHE A 95 15.32 4.38 -1.65
CA PHE A 95 15.91 3.17 -2.23
C PHE A 95 17.40 3.17 -1.90
N PRO A 96 17.95 2.09 -1.31
CA PRO A 96 19.38 2.00 -1.10
C PRO A 96 20.08 2.14 -2.45
N ALA A 97 21.12 2.99 -2.50
CA ALA A 97 21.91 3.15 -3.71
C ALA A 97 22.43 1.76 -4.13
N ALA A 98 22.24 1.41 -5.40
CA ALA A 98 22.69 0.15 -5.98
C ALA A 98 24.22 0.06 -5.90
N GLY A 99 24.73 -0.43 -4.77
CA GLY A 99 26.16 -0.37 -4.47
C GLY A 99 26.66 -1.41 -3.47
N ASN A 100 25.84 -1.94 -2.56
CA ASN A 100 26.28 -2.93 -1.57
C ASN A 100 25.21 -3.98 -1.27
N TYR A 101 24.84 -4.80 -2.25
CA TYR A 101 24.28 -6.12 -1.95
C TYR A 101 25.46 -7.06 -1.71
N GLN A 102 25.92 -7.15 -0.46
CA GLN A 102 26.73 -8.29 -0.03
C GLN A 102 25.73 -9.41 0.28
N GLU A 103 25.70 -10.44 -0.57
CA GLU A 103 25.05 -11.71 -0.26
C GLU A 103 25.70 -12.26 1.03
N GLN A 104 24.87 -12.50 2.05
CA GLN A 104 25.20 -13.38 3.19
C GLN A 104 24.16 -14.48 3.26
#